data_AF-A0A502F581-F1
#
_entry.id   AF-A0A502F581-F1
#
_cell.length_a   1.000
_cell.length_b   1.000
_cell.length_c   1.000
_cell.angle_alpha   90.00
_cell.angle_beta   90.00
_cell.angle_gamma   90.00
#
_symmetry.space_group_name_H-M   'P 1'
#
loop_
_entity.id
_entity.type
_entity.pdbx_description
1 polymer ?
#
loop_
_entity_poly.entity_id
_entity_poly.type
_entity_poly.pdbx_seq_one_letter_code
_entity_poly.pdbx_strand_id
1 'polypeptide(L)' 'MEFENYLSIFKKAATKINKRVLNEKGLEIAVGEVLNSVFLKLYKKSWTNSKENPLTAETRIFFSIWVNESTL' A
#
# COMPACT_ATOMS: atom_id res chain seq x y z
N MET A 1 16.27 -6.60 9.11
CA MET A 1 15.66 -5.29 8.88
C MET A 1 14.99 -4.75 10.13
N GLU A 2 15.24 -3.48 10.47
CA GLU A 2 14.38 -2.69 11.34
C GLU A 2 13.09 -2.33 10.57
N PHE A 3 12.29 -3.35 10.20
CA PHE A 3 11.03 -3.17 9.45
C PHE A 3 10.10 -2.17 10.13
N GLU A 4 10.13 -2.14 11.46
CA GLU A 4 9.42 -1.16 12.30
C GLU A 4 9.70 0.29 11.90
N ASN A 5 10.95 0.62 11.52
CA ASN A 5 11.31 1.98 11.13
C ASN A 5 10.66 2.35 9.79
N TYR A 6 10.77 1.49 8.77
CA TYR A 6 10.15 1.71 7.46
C TYR A 6 8.63 1.69 7.52
N LEU A 7 8.05 0.79 8.30
CA LEU A 7 6.61 0.72 8.54
C LEU A 7 6.11 2.01 9.19
N SER A 8 6.83 2.53 10.19
CA SER A 8 6.53 3.81 10.83
C SER A 8 6.62 4.99 9.85
N ILE A 9 7.67 5.02 9.01
CA ILE A 9 7.83 6.04 7.96
C ILE A 9 6.65 6.01 6.99
N PHE A 10 6.28 4.84 6.48
CA PHE A 10 5.18 4.71 5.53
C PHE A 10 3.82 5.01 6.16
N LYS A 11 3.58 4.61 7.41
CA LYS A 11 2.38 5.01 8.17
C LYS A 11 2.31 6.53 8.31
N LYS A 12 3.41 7.21 8.67
CA LYS A 12 3.48 8.67 8.75
C LYS A 12 3.32 9.36 7.39
N ALA A 13 3.82 8.76 6.31
CA ALA A 13 3.61 9.28 4.96
C ALA A 13 2.14 9.16 4.54
N ALA A 14 1.51 8.03 4.84
CA ALA A 14 0.10 7.77 4.52
C ALA A 14 -0.84 8.77 5.21
N THR A 15 -0.53 9.21 6.44
CA THR A 15 -1.35 10.22 7.13
C THR A 15 -1.27 11.62 6.52
N LYS A 16 -0.19 11.94 5.79
CA LYS A 16 -0.01 13.23 5.12
C LYS A 16 -0.73 13.32 3.78
N ILE A 17 -1.19 12.20 3.23
CA ILE A 17 -1.91 12.18 1.95
C ILE A 17 -3.33 12.72 2.16
N ASN A 18 -3.77 13.60 1.26
CA ASN A 18 -5.08 14.23 1.34
C ASN A 18 -6.20 13.20 1.14
N LYS A 19 -6.82 12.78 2.26
CA LYS A 19 -7.92 11.79 2.28
C LYS A 19 -9.14 12.23 1.45
N ARG A 20 -9.41 13.53 1.35
CA ARG A 20 -10.53 14.04 0.55
C ARG A 20 -10.32 13.72 -0.93
N VAL A 21 -9.12 13.99 -1.46
CA VAL A 21 -8.78 13.69 -2.86
C VAL A 21 -8.82 12.18 -3.12
N LEU A 22 -8.35 11.36 -2.16
CA LEU A 22 -8.46 9.91 -2.28
C LEU A 22 -9.92 9.45 -2.37
N ASN A 23 -10.77 9.93 -1.46
CA ASN A 23 -12.20 9.59 -1.43
C ASN A 23 -12.92 10.04 -2.70
N GLU A 24 -12.69 11.27 -3.17
CA GLU A 24 -13.26 11.81 -4.43
C GLU A 24 -12.86 10.96 -5.65
N LYS A 25 -11.68 10.35 -5.62
CA LYS A 25 -11.20 9.45 -6.69
C LYS A 25 -11.55 7.98 -6.45
N GLY A 26 -12.18 7.63 -5.33
CA GLY A 26 -12.46 6.24 -4.93
C GLY A 26 -11.19 5.41 -4.67
N LEU A 27 -10.12 6.07 -4.25
CA LEU A 27 -8.83 5.45 -3.91
C LEU A 27 -8.74 5.16 -2.42
N GLU A 28 -8.11 4.04 -2.10
CA GLU A 28 -7.74 3.63 -0.76
C GLU A 28 -6.22 3.52 -0.66
N ILE A 29 -5.71 3.69 0.56
CA ILE A 29 -4.30 3.58 0.89
C ILE A 29 -4.09 2.53 1.96
N ALA A 30 -3.06 1.71 1.80
CA ALA A 30 -2.67 0.70 2.77
C ALA A 30 -1.16 0.71 2.99
N VAL A 31 -0.77 0.42 4.22
CA VAL A 31 0.62 0.20 4.63
C VAL A 31 0.67 -1.13 5.36
N GLY A 32 1.66 -1.95 5.03
CA GLY A 32 1.81 -3.25 5.66
C GLY A 32 3.07 -3.97 5.21
N GLU A 33 3.14 -5.25 5.56
CA GLU A 33 4.26 -6.13 5.26
C GLU A 33 3.77 -7.32 4.45
N VAL A 34 4.49 -7.64 3.38
CA VAL A 34 4.26 -8.86 2.60
C VAL A 34 5.53 -9.20 1.82
N LEU A 35 5.81 -10.49 1.62
CA LEU A 35 7.02 -10.96 0.91
C LEU A 35 8.31 -10.33 1.48
N ASN A 36 8.47 -10.30 2.81
CA ASN A 36 9.60 -9.69 3.52
C ASN A 36 9.90 -8.24 3.09
N SER A 37 8.86 -7.50 2.72
CA SER A 37 8.96 -6.12 2.25
C SER A 37 7.89 -5.27 2.92
N VAL A 38 8.23 -4.03 3.25
CA VAL A 38 7.26 -3.03 3.71
C VAL A 38 6.70 -2.31 2.49
N PHE A 39 5.39 -2.17 2.41
CA PHE A 39 4.72 -1.52 1.28
C PHE A 39 3.89 -0.30 1.68
N LEU A 40 3.79 0.66 0.77
CA LEU A 40 2.77 1.72 0.73
C LEU A 40 2.01 1.55 -0.58
N LYS A 41 0.73 1.18 -0.53
CA LYS A 41 -0.08 0.85 -1.71
C LYS A 41 -1.28 1.79 -1.82
N LEU A 42 -1.53 2.30 -3.03
CA LEU A 42 -2.73 3.01 -3.45
C LEU A 42 -3.50 2.15 -4.44
N TYR A 43 -4.80 1.96 -4.20
CA TYR A 43 -5.64 1.10 -5.03
C TYR A 43 -7.09 1.57 -5.06
N LYS A 44 -7.86 1.14 -6.06
CA LYS A 44 -9.33 1.17 -6.01
C LYS A 44 -9.86 -0.23 -5.80
N LYS A 45 -10.95 -0.38 -5.03
CA LYS A 45 -11.64 -1.67 -4.92
C LYS A 45 -12.10 -2.21 -6.26
N SER A 46 -12.51 -1.33 -7.18
CA SER A 46 -12.94 -1.67 -8.55
C SER A 46 -11.81 -2.06 -9.51
N TRP A 47 -10.53 -1.97 -9.11
CA TRP A 47 -9.39 -2.34 -9.95
C TRP A 47 -9.05 -3.83 -9.93
N THR A 48 -9.89 -4.65 -9.33
CA THR A 48 -9.85 -6.11 -9.48
C THR A 48 -11.25 -6.66 -9.65
N ASN A 49 -11.35 -7.74 -10.40
CA ASN A 49 -12.56 -8.56 -10.49
C ASN A 49 -12.57 -9.66 -9.41
N SER A 50 -11.48 -9.82 -8.65
CA SER A 50 -11.38 -10.83 -7.60
C SER A 50 -12.16 -10.41 -6.35
N LYS A 51 -12.90 -11.37 -5.78
CA LYS A 51 -13.54 -11.25 -4.46
C LYS A 51 -12.57 -11.47 -3.30
N GLU A 52 -11.32 -11.85 -3.59
CA GLU A 52 -10.30 -12.03 -2.56
C GLU A 52 -9.83 -10.72 -1.94
N ASN A 53 -9.13 -10.82 -0.80
CA ASN A 53 -8.67 -9.68 -0.02
C ASN A 53 -7.99 -8.62 -0.91
N PRO A 54 -8.50 -7.37 -0.95
CA PRO A 54 -8.00 -6.27 -1.76
C PRO A 54 -6.48 -6.03 -1.71
N LEU A 55 -5.84 -6.41 -0.59
CA LEU A 55 -4.45 -6.09 -0.31
C LEU A 55 -3.46 -7.10 -0.87
N THR A 56 -3.88 -8.36 -1.01
CA THR A 56 -3.02 -9.52 -1.32
C THR A 56 -3.39 -10.26 -2.61
N ALA A 57 -4.36 -9.77 -3.38
CA ALA A 57 -4.75 -10.39 -4.65
C ALA A 57 -3.58 -10.46 -5.65
N GLU A 58 -3.41 -11.61 -6.33
CA GLU A 58 -2.33 -11.86 -7.29
C GLU A 58 -2.36 -10.92 -8.51
N THR A 59 -3.56 -10.58 -9.00
CA THR A 59 -3.74 -9.70 -10.17
C THR A 59 -4.67 -8.53 -9.83
N ARG A 60 -4.07 -7.33 -9.76
CA ARG A 60 -4.79 -6.07 -9.54
C ARG A 60 -3.93 -4.89 -10.02
N ILE A 61 -4.58 -3.86 -10.57
CA ILE A 61 -3.92 -2.58 -10.82
C ILE A 61 -3.76 -1.86 -9.48
N PHE A 62 -2.53 -1.51 -9.13
CA PHE A 62 -2.23 -0.67 -7.97
C PHE A 62 -0.98 0.15 -8.24
N PHE A 63 -0.83 1.26 -7.53
CA PHE A 63 0.45 1.93 -7.37
C PHE A 63 1.03 1.52 -6.03
N SER A 64 2.30 1.14 -5.97
CA SER A 64 2.90 0.73 -4.71
C SER A 64 4.40 0.98 -4.67
N ILE A 65 4.88 1.38 -3.50
CA ILE A 65 6.30 1.49 -3.17
C ILE A 65 6.62 0.36 -2.20
N TRP A 66 7.71 -0.37 -2.47
CA TRP A 66 8.17 -1.53 -1.70
C TRP A 66 9.62 -1.32 -1.30
N VAL A 67 9.95 -1.66 -0.07
CA VAL A 67 11.32 -1.59 0.45
C VAL A 67 11.66 -2.88 1.17
N ASN A 68 12.84 -3.42 0.88
CA ASN A 68 13.44 -4.57 1.53
C ASN A 68 14.97 -4.47 1.51
N GLU A 69 15.66 -5.42 2.14
CA GLU A 69 17.14 -5.40 2.30
C GLU A 69 17.89 -5.44 0.95
N SER A 70 17.30 -6.01 -0.11
CA SER A 70 17.96 -6.11 -1.42
C SER A 70 17.73 -4.91 -2.33
N THR A 71 16.88 -3.96 -1.91
CA THR A 71 16.54 -2.73 -2.66
C THR A 71 17.11 -1.47 -2.03
N LEU A 72 17.91 -1.61 -0.97
CA LEU A 72 18.74 -0.58 -0.32
C LEU A 72 20.21 -0.84 -0.62
#